data_AF-A0A3D1QVP8-F1
#
_entry.id   AF-A0A3D1QVP8-F1
#
_cell.length_a   1.000
_cell.length_b   1.000
_cell.length_c   1.000
_cell.angle_alpha   90.00
_cell.angle_beta   90.00
_cell.angle_gamma   90.00
#
_symmetry.space_group_name_H-M   'P 1'
#
loop_
_entity.id
_entity.type
_entity.pdbx_description
1 polymer ?
#
loop_
_entity_poly.entity_id
_entity_poly.type
_entity_poly.pdbx_seq_one_letter_code
_entity_poly.pdbx_strand_id
1 'polypeptide(L)'
;MNDSWELLCSLGLPDGPIRPPPTGLFPDERVRVAVETLVTGVLEERQVAPLLAWLRAWQHHWPARFAATLGDSGVAAIGALERRSADANRYLKLRRIAIENLSGLL
;
A
#
# COMPACT_ATOMS: atom_id res chain seq x y z
N MET A 1 -13.57 -11.39 1.86
CA MET A 1 -12.58 -10.39 1.43
C MET A 1 -11.41 -10.51 2.41
N ASN A 2 -10.15 -10.39 1.97
CA ASN A 2 -8.99 -10.69 2.85
C ASN A 2 -8.86 -9.59 3.92
N ASP A 3 -8.87 -9.96 5.21
CA ASP A 3 -8.74 -9.04 6.34
C ASP A 3 -7.54 -8.08 6.21
N SER A 4 -6.44 -8.56 5.61
CA SER A 4 -5.26 -7.74 5.32
C SER A 4 -5.53 -6.65 4.29
N TRP A 5 -6.32 -6.95 3.26
CA TRP A 5 -6.70 -5.99 2.23
C TRP A 5 -7.63 -4.91 2.80
N GLU A 6 -8.61 -5.31 3.62
CA GLU A 6 -9.52 -4.40 4.30
C GLU A 6 -8.81 -3.44 5.23
N LEU A 7 -7.85 -3.96 6.02
CA LEU A 7 -7.00 -3.14 6.87
C LEU A 7 -6.27 -2.08 6.05
N LEU A 8 -5.60 -2.46 4.95
CA LEU A 8 -4.87 -1.50 4.13
C LEU A 8 -5.82 -0.49 3.46
N CYS A 9 -7.03 -0.90 3.06
CA CYS A 9 -8.07 0.02 2.58
C CYS A 9 -8.48 1.05 3.65
N SER A 10 -8.60 0.63 4.92
CA SER A 10 -8.81 1.56 6.04
C SER A 10 -7.61 2.45 6.33
N LEU A 11 -6.45 2.19 5.73
CA LEU A 11 -5.21 2.97 5.87
C LEU A 11 -4.82 3.67 4.56
N GLY A 12 -5.81 3.91 3.68
CA GLY A 12 -5.61 4.75 2.51
C GLY A 12 -5.14 4.04 1.25
N LEU A 13 -5.13 2.70 1.21
CA LEU A 13 -4.95 1.95 -0.03
C LEU A 13 -6.05 2.35 -1.05
N PRO A 14 -5.69 2.78 -2.27
CA PRO A 14 -6.64 3.33 -3.23
C PRO A 14 -7.39 2.21 -3.98
N ASP A 15 -8.27 1.49 -3.28
CA ASP A 15 -9.16 0.49 -3.86
C ASP A 15 -10.64 0.84 -3.62
N GLY A 16 -11.27 1.40 -4.66
CA GLY A 16 -12.69 1.77 -4.65
C GLY A 16 -12.97 3.28 -4.50
N PRO A 17 -14.19 3.66 -4.07
CA PRO A 17 -14.59 5.06 -3.93
C PRO A 17 -13.74 5.79 -2.90
N ILE A 18 -13.62 7.12 -3.06
CA ILE A 18 -12.95 8.00 -2.10
C ILE A 18 -13.57 7.76 -0.71
N ARG A 19 -12.77 7.22 0.20
CA ARG A 19 -13.16 7.04 1.60
C ARG A 19 -12.79 8.32 2.36
N PRO A 20 -13.50 8.65 3.46
CA PRO A 20 -13.03 9.69 4.37
C PRO A 20 -11.58 9.41 4.76
N PRO A 21 -10.72 10.45 4.89
CA PRO A 21 -9.35 10.24 5.29
C PRO A 21 -9.34 9.47 6.61
N PRO A 22 -8.56 8.40 6.70
CA PRO A 22 -8.53 7.58 7.90
C PRO A 22 -8.03 8.41 9.09
N THR A 23 -8.74 8.28 10.20
CA THR A 23 -8.45 9.00 11.44
C THR A 23 -7.99 8.00 12.49
N GLY A 24 -6.82 8.23 13.10
CA GLY A 24 -6.30 7.38 14.15
C GLY A 24 -4.81 7.06 14.00
N LEU A 25 -4.33 6.14 14.84
CA LEU A 25 -2.94 5.71 14.88
C LEU A 25 -2.65 4.71 13.76
N PHE A 26 -1.51 4.89 13.07
CA PHE A 26 -1.02 3.96 12.07
C PHE A 26 -0.42 2.70 12.77
N PRO A 27 -1.05 1.52 12.65
CA PRO A 27 -0.65 0.34 13.42
C PRO A 27 0.47 -0.44 12.73
N ASP A 28 1.71 0.06 12.85
CA ASP A 28 2.90 -0.40 12.12
C ASP A 28 3.01 -1.93 11.98
N GLU A 29 2.92 -2.66 13.08
CA GLU A 29 3.08 -4.12 13.08
C GLU A 29 1.96 -4.83 12.30
N ARG A 30 0.70 -4.37 12.43
CA ARG A 30 -0.42 -4.93 11.66
C ARG A 30 -0.28 -4.64 10.18
N VAL A 31 0.26 -3.47 9.83
CA VAL A 31 0.54 -3.10 8.43
C VAL A 31 1.61 -3.99 7.84
N ARG A 32 2.71 -4.21 8.59
CA ARG A 32 3.79 -5.11 8.17
C ARG A 32 3.27 -6.51 7.87
N VAL A 33 2.54 -7.11 8.81
CA VAL A 33 1.95 -8.45 8.64
C VAL A 33 0.97 -8.48 7.46
N ALA A 34 0.15 -7.46 7.28
CA ALA A 34 -0.80 -7.39 6.16
C ALA A 34 -0.10 -7.33 4.80
N VAL A 35 0.96 -6.53 4.67
CA VAL A 35 1.76 -6.44 3.43
C VAL A 35 2.43 -7.78 3.14
N GLU A 36 3.07 -8.40 4.14
CA GLU A 36 3.71 -9.72 3.99
C GLU A 36 2.71 -10.79 3.56
N THR A 37 1.54 -10.83 4.20
CA THR A 37 0.44 -11.77 3.88
C THR A 37 -0.05 -11.60 2.44
N LEU A 38 -0.22 -10.36 1.99
CA LEU A 38 -0.69 -10.09 0.64
C LEU A 38 0.35 -10.45 -0.42
N VAL A 39 1.63 -10.14 -0.19
CA VAL A 39 2.70 -10.39 -1.17
C VAL A 39 3.03 -11.88 -1.30
N THR A 40 2.96 -12.62 -0.19
CA THR A 40 3.20 -14.08 -0.19
C THR A 40 1.97 -14.90 -0.57
N GLY A 41 0.77 -14.31 -0.44
CA GLY A 41 -0.50 -14.95 -0.79
C GLY A 41 -0.93 -14.75 -2.24
N VAL A 42 -2.16 -15.18 -2.52
CA VAL A 42 -2.81 -14.98 -3.82
C VAL A 42 -3.41 -13.57 -3.87
N LEU A 43 -2.75 -12.68 -4.59
CA LEU A 43 -3.28 -11.36 -4.98
C LEU A 43 -3.96 -11.46 -6.34
N GLU A 44 -5.17 -10.90 -6.47
CA GLU A 44 -5.83 -10.73 -7.75
C GLU A 44 -5.10 -9.69 -8.60
N GLU A 45 -5.14 -9.81 -9.94
CA GLU A 45 -4.45 -8.90 -10.85
C GLU A 45 -4.86 -7.43 -10.63
N ARG A 46 -6.16 -7.19 -10.36
CA ARG A 46 -6.69 -5.85 -10.07
C ARG A 46 -6.15 -5.22 -8.77
N GLN A 47 -5.60 -6.03 -7.86
CA GLN A 47 -5.07 -5.62 -6.55
C GLN A 47 -3.58 -5.26 -6.60
N VAL A 48 -2.85 -5.75 -7.61
CA VAL A 48 -1.40 -5.51 -7.74
C VAL A 48 -1.10 -4.01 -7.86
N ALA A 49 -1.75 -3.32 -8.79
CA ALA A 49 -1.47 -1.91 -9.06
C ALA A 49 -1.80 -0.97 -7.87
N PRO A 50 -2.94 -1.10 -7.17
CA PRO A 50 -3.22 -0.32 -5.95
C PRO A 50 -2.19 -0.52 -4.85
N LEU A 51 -1.81 -1.78 -4.56
CA LEU A 51 -0.83 -2.08 -3.51
C LEU A 51 0.55 -1.53 -3.85
N LEU A 52 0.99 -1.71 -5.10
CA LEU A 52 2.25 -1.17 -5.58
C LEU A 52 2.29 0.36 -5.48
N ALA A 53 1.22 1.03 -5.94
CA ALA A 53 1.10 2.49 -5.88
C ALA A 53 1.16 3.02 -4.44
N TRP A 54 0.50 2.34 -3.51
CA TRP A 54 0.51 2.71 -2.10
C TRP A 54 1.88 2.52 -1.43
N LEU A 55 2.54 1.39 -1.67
CA LEU A 55 3.90 1.14 -1.17
C LEU A 55 4.92 2.13 -1.74
N ARG A 56 4.85 2.43 -3.04
CA ARG A 56 5.74 3.40 -3.70
C ARG A 56 5.46 4.85 -3.27
N ALA A 57 4.21 5.19 -3.00
CA ALA A 57 3.86 6.49 -2.40
C ALA A 57 4.48 6.63 -1.01
N TRP A 58 4.27 5.62 -0.15
CA TRP A 58 4.80 5.62 1.21
C TRP A 58 6.33 5.69 1.23
N GLN A 59 7.01 4.81 0.48
CA GLN A 59 8.47 4.78 0.38
C GLN A 59 9.05 6.13 -0.05
N HIS A 60 8.40 6.83 -0.97
CA HIS A 60 8.91 8.08 -1.52
C HIS A 60 8.72 9.28 -0.59
N HIS A 61 7.54 9.40 0.04
CA HIS A 61 7.19 10.60 0.81
C HIS A 61 7.53 10.48 2.31
N TRP A 62 7.54 9.28 2.87
CA TRP A 62 7.92 9.03 4.26
C TRP A 62 8.95 7.91 4.37
N PRO A 63 10.14 8.06 3.76
CA PRO A 63 11.14 6.99 3.67
C PRO A 63 11.61 6.48 5.03
N ALA A 64 11.76 7.36 6.02
CA ALA A 64 12.16 6.97 7.38
C ALA A 64 11.10 6.09 8.06
N ARG A 65 9.82 6.45 7.90
CA ARG A 65 8.70 5.68 8.46
C ARG A 65 8.51 4.36 7.73
N PHE A 66 8.63 4.36 6.40
CA PHE A 66 8.62 3.16 5.59
C PHE A 66 9.74 2.19 6.01
N ALA A 67 10.96 2.69 6.18
CA ALA A 67 12.09 1.88 6.61
C ALA A 67 11.89 1.32 8.03
N ALA A 68 11.35 2.13 8.95
CA ALA A 68 11.07 1.70 10.31
C ALA A 68 9.98 0.61 10.39
N THR A 69 8.96 0.68 9.53
CA THR A 69 7.81 -0.23 9.57
C THR A 69 7.99 -1.49 8.69
N LEU A 70 8.53 -1.33 7.48
CA LEU A 70 8.62 -2.40 6.48
C LEU A 70 10.07 -2.81 6.15
N GLY A 71 11.04 -1.91 6.33
CA GLY A 71 12.45 -2.17 6.05
C GLY A 71 12.71 -2.82 4.68
N ASP A 72 13.64 -3.77 4.64
CA ASP A 72 14.01 -4.52 3.44
C ASP A 72 12.85 -5.38 2.90
N SER A 73 11.98 -5.89 3.76
CA SER A 73 10.78 -6.64 3.35
C SER A 73 9.86 -5.80 2.47
N GLY A 74 9.71 -4.50 2.79
CA GLY A 74 8.96 -3.55 1.97
C GLY A 74 9.58 -3.33 0.59
N VAL A 75 10.91 -3.26 0.50
CA VAL A 75 11.62 -3.12 -0.77
C VAL A 75 11.46 -4.37 -1.63
N ALA A 76 11.59 -5.56 -1.02
CA ALA A 76 11.37 -6.83 -1.69
C ALA A 76 9.93 -6.98 -2.20
N ALA A 77 8.95 -6.56 -1.39
CA ALA A 77 7.53 -6.53 -1.76
C ALA A 77 7.26 -5.68 -3.01
N ILE A 78 7.83 -4.47 -3.07
CA ILE A 78 7.73 -3.60 -4.24
C ILE A 78 8.28 -4.30 -5.48
N GLY A 79 9.49 -4.87 -5.41
CA GLY A 79 10.10 -5.57 -6.55
C GLY A 79 9.32 -6.81 -6.99
N ALA A 80 8.62 -7.50 -6.07
CA ALA A 80 7.74 -8.60 -6.42
C ALA A 80 6.48 -8.13 -7.17
N LEU A 81 5.88 -7.01 -6.74
CA LEU A 81 4.67 -6.45 -7.36
C LEU A 81 4.96 -5.79 -8.72
N GLU A 82 6.12 -5.16 -8.89
CA GLU A 82 6.54 -4.55 -10.17
C GLU A 82 6.62 -5.57 -11.30
N ARG A 83 7.11 -6.77 -11.01
CA ARG A 83 7.15 -7.88 -11.98
C ARG A 83 5.77 -8.38 -12.40
N ARG A 84 4.72 -8.02 -11.66
CA ARG A 84 3.32 -8.43 -11.89
C ARG A 84 2.45 -7.33 -12.49
N SER A 85 2.89 -6.08 -12.50
CA SER A 85 2.06 -4.93 -12.91
C SER A 85 2.29 -4.55 -14.37
N ALA A 86 1.21 -4.49 -15.17
CA ALA A 86 1.29 -4.18 -16.60
C ALA A 86 0.84 -2.74 -16.97
N ASP A 87 0.06 -2.05 -16.12
CA ASP A 87 -0.56 -0.75 -16.48
C ASP A 87 0.06 0.45 -15.72
N ALA A 88 0.90 1.22 -16.43
CA ALA A 88 1.58 2.40 -15.91
C ALA A 88 0.65 3.61 -15.68
N ASN A 89 -0.40 3.79 -16.50
CA ASN A 89 -1.30 4.93 -16.40
C ASN A 89 -2.21 4.80 -15.18
N ARG A 90 -2.70 3.59 -14.92
CA ARG A 90 -3.45 3.28 -13.71
C ARG A 90 -2.60 3.49 -12.46
N TYR A 91 -1.33 3.07 -12.48
CA TYR A 91 -0.40 3.26 -11.38
C TYR A 91 -0.21 4.75 -10.98
N LEU A 92 0.01 5.65 -11.94
CA LEU A 92 0.23 7.08 -11.65
C LEU A 92 -0.96 7.73 -10.94
N LYS A 93 -2.19 7.44 -11.41
CA LYS A 93 -3.41 7.96 -10.78
C LYS A 93 -3.56 7.44 -9.36
N LEU A 94 -3.34 6.14 -9.15
CA LEU A 94 -3.44 5.51 -7.83
C LEU A 94 -2.38 6.04 -6.86
N ARG A 95 -1.16 6.32 -7.35
CA ARG A 95 -0.08 6.87 -6.52
C ARG A 95 -0.44 8.23 -5.95
N ARG A 96 -1.04 9.11 -6.75
CA ARG A 96 -1.52 10.42 -6.26
C ARG A 96 -2.55 10.28 -5.13
N ILE A 97 -3.55 9.42 -5.32
CA ILE A 97 -4.58 9.15 -4.31
C ILE A 97 -3.95 8.57 -3.03
N ALA A 98 -3.00 7.64 -3.18
CA ALA A 98 -2.32 7.05 -2.03
C ALA A 98 -1.52 8.09 -1.22
N ILE A 99 -0.87 9.05 -1.88
CA ILE A 99 -0.17 10.15 -1.19
C ILE A 99 -1.16 10.95 -0.36
N GLU A 100 -2.25 11.40 -0.98
CA GLU A 100 -3.28 12.21 -0.31
C GLU A 100 -3.86 11.48 0.91
N ASN A 101 -4.12 10.17 0.80
CA ASN A 101 -4.63 9.37 1.93
C ASN A 101 -3.60 9.17 3.04
N LEU A 102 -2.34 8.88 2.70
CA LEU A 102 -1.27 8.64 3.67
C LEU A 102 -0.87 9.92 4.42
N SER A 103 -0.99 11.09 3.80
CA SER A 103 -0.74 12.38 4.46
C SER A 103 -1.68 12.66 5.64
N GLY A 104 -2.84 12.01 5.71
CA GLY A 104 -3.72 12.07 6.88
C GLY A 104 -3.26 11.19 8.06
N LEU A 105 -2.28 10.31 7.86
CA LEU A 105 -1.89 9.26 8.80
C LEU A 105 -0.43 9.28 9.26
N LEU A 106 0.50 9.74 8.40
CA LEU A 106 1.95 9.63 8.57
C LEU A 106 2.64 10.99 8.62
#